data_AF-A0A4P7WZU7-F1
#
_entry.id   AF-A0A4P7WZU7-F1
#
_cell.length_a   1.000
_cell.length_b   1.000
_cell.length_c   1.000
_cell.angle_alpha   90.00
_cell.angle_beta   90.00
_cell.angle_gamma   90.00
#
_symmetry.space_group_name_H-M   'P 1'
#
loop_
_entity.id
_entity.type
_entity.pdbx_description
1 polymer ?
#
loop_
_entity_poly.entity_id
_entity_poly.type
_entity_poly.pdbx_seq_one_letter_code
_entity_poly.pdbx_strand_id
1 'polypeptide(L)' 'MARAMFEYTKTVLQKVSFDTSLFCKEVQKALERLLPYEIEELKLYIESLVQQNPKLDQCLIYLKP' A
#
# COMPACT_ATOMS: atom_id res chain seq x y z
N MET A 1 -9.45 6.94 17.04
CA MET A 1 -8.19 6.18 17.29
C MET A 1 -8.11 4.85 16.53
N ALA A 2 -9.23 4.26 16.10
CA ALA A 2 -9.26 2.94 15.45
C ALA A 2 -8.54 2.82 14.08
N ARG A 3 -8.19 3.93 13.41
CA ARG A 3 -7.54 3.92 12.07
C ARG A 3 -6.07 4.37 12.08
N ALA A 4 -5.45 4.47 13.25
CA ALA A 4 -4.09 4.99 13.36
C ALA A 4 -3.08 4.16 12.55
N MET A 5 -3.26 2.84 12.50
CA MET A 5 -2.39 1.97 11.71
C MET A 5 -2.59 2.13 10.20
N PHE A 6 -3.83 2.28 9.74
CA PHE A 6 -4.11 2.52 8.33
C PHE A 6 -3.53 3.86 7.83
N GLU A 7 -3.73 4.95 8.58
CA GLU A 7 -3.17 6.26 8.23
C GLU A 7 -1.63 6.27 8.29
N TYR A 8 -1.04 5.56 9.26
CA TYR A 8 0.40 5.35 9.31
C TYR A 8 0.91 4.62 8.06
N THR A 9 0.25 3.53 7.66
CA THR A 9 0.58 2.78 6.44
C THR A 9 0.52 3.67 5.21
N LYS A 10 -0.54 4.45 5.02
CA LYS A 10 -0.66 5.38 3.87
C LYS A 10 0.49 6.38 3.83
N THR A 11 0.86 6.93 4.97
CA THR A 11 1.99 7.88 5.10
C THR A 11 3.31 7.22 4.73
N VAL A 12 3.55 5.98 5.20
CA VAL A 12 4.77 5.22 4.87
C VAL A 12 4.82 4.94 3.38
N LEU A 13 3.76 4.38 2.80
CA LEU A 13 3.67 4.07 1.37
C LEU A 13 3.88 5.31 0.49
N GLN A 14 3.31 6.44 0.86
CA GLN A 14 3.51 7.69 0.13
C GLN A 14 4.97 8.14 0.18
N LYS A 15 5.62 8.05 1.35
CA LYS A 15 7.03 8.41 1.52
C LYS A 15 7.97 7.50 0.73
N VAL A 16 7.67 6.20 0.61
CA VAL A 16 8.52 5.24 -0.12
C VAL A 16 8.14 5.07 -1.59
N SER A 17 7.11 5.78 -2.07
CA SER A 17 6.59 5.68 -3.45
C SER A 17 7.58 6.04 -4.56
N PHE A 18 8.74 6.63 -4.20
CA PHE A 18 9.83 6.92 -5.14
C PHE A 18 10.68 5.67 -5.47
N ASP A 19 10.73 4.67 -4.58
CA ASP A 19 11.48 3.43 -4.74
C ASP A 19 10.52 2.24 -4.76
N THR A 20 10.44 1.57 -5.90
CA THR A 20 9.45 0.50 -6.06
C THR A 20 9.79 -0.78 -5.30
N SER A 21 11.07 -1.09 -5.10
CA SER A 21 11.50 -2.25 -4.32
C SER A 21 11.15 -2.05 -2.85
N LEU A 22 11.39 -0.85 -2.32
CA LEU A 22 11.00 -0.50 -0.96
C LEU A 22 9.48 -0.43 -0.79
N PHE A 23 8.77 0.17 -1.77
CA PHE A 23 7.31 0.23 -1.76
C PHE A 23 6.68 -1.15 -1.68
N CYS A 24 7.10 -2.10 -2.54
CA CYS A 24 6.60 -3.47 -2.52
C CYS A 24 6.78 -4.15 -1.15
N LYS A 25 7.92 -3.93 -0.47
CA LYS A 25 8.18 -4.48 0.86
C LYS A 25 7.26 -3.89 1.93
N GLU A 26 7.00 -2.58 1.88
CA GLU A 26 6.08 -1.93 2.81
C GLU A 26 4.62 -2.32 2.55
N VAL A 27 4.24 -2.57 1.29
CA VAL A 27 2.92 -3.12 0.96
C VAL A 27 2.75 -4.50 1.60
N GLN A 28 3.72 -5.40 1.48
CA GLN A 28 3.65 -6.71 2.13
C GLN A 28 3.51 -6.62 3.66
N LYS A 29 4.31 -5.76 4.30
CA LYS A 29 4.19 -5.52 5.76
C LYS A 29 2.83 -4.96 6.14
N ALA A 30 2.22 -4.13 5.30
CA ALA A 30 0.89 -3.59 5.54
C ALA A 30 -0.17 -4.70 5.50
N LEU A 31 -0.07 -5.64 4.54
CA LEU A 31 -0.99 -6.76 4.41
C LEU A 31 -0.96 -7.70 5.64
N GLU A 32 0.19 -7.84 6.28
CA GLU A 32 0.31 -8.64 7.52
C GLU A 32 -0.25 -7.96 8.77
N ARG A 33 -0.37 -6.62 8.75
CA ARG A 33 -0.71 -5.82 9.94
C ARG A 33 -2.13 -5.27 9.93
N LEU A 34 -2.68 -5.04 8.74
CA LEU A 34 -3.98 -4.43 8.56
C LEU A 34 -5.10 -5.46 8.64
N LEU A 35 -6.28 -5.00 9.05
CA LEU A 35 -7.49 -5.83 9.04
C LEU A 35 -7.99 -6.02 7.59
N PRO A 36 -8.74 -7.10 7.30
CA PRO A 36 -9.18 -7.40 5.93
C PRO A 36 -9.89 -6.23 5.23
N TYR A 37 -10.74 -5.50 5.93
CA TYR A 37 -11.45 -4.33 5.36
C TYR A 37 -10.49 -3.16 5.08
N GLU A 38 -9.43 -2.98 5.89
CA GLU A 38 -8.42 -1.95 5.65
C GLU A 38 -7.54 -2.30 4.45
N ILE A 39 -7.33 -3.60 4.18
CA ILE A 39 -6.62 -4.06 2.99
C ILE A 39 -7.41 -3.73 1.72
N GLU A 40 -8.74 -3.88 1.74
CA GLU A 40 -9.60 -3.47 0.62
C GLU A 40 -9.49 -1.95 0.36
N GLU A 41 -9.54 -1.13 1.41
CA GLU A 41 -9.32 0.32 1.30
C GLU A 41 -7.89 0.64 0.82
N LEU A 42 -6.88 -0.11 1.28
CA LEU A 42 -5.48 0.05 0.87
C LEU A 42 -5.30 -0.20 -0.62
N LYS A 43 -5.99 -1.20 -1.17
CA LYS A 43 -5.93 -1.55 -2.59
C LYS A 43 -6.35 -0.38 -3.47
N LEU A 44 -7.48 0.26 -3.15
CA LEU A 44 -7.97 1.45 -3.85
C LEU A 44 -6.96 2.61 -3.76
N TYR A 45 -6.34 2.78 -2.59
CA TYR A 45 -5.31 3.79 -2.41
C TYR A 45 -4.07 3.52 -3.26
N ILE A 46 -3.57 2.28 -3.31
CA ILE A 46 -2.40 1.91 -4.13
C ILE A 46 -2.72 2.06 -5.62
N GLU A 47 -3.91 1.69 -6.08
CA GLU A 47 -4.35 1.91 -7.46
C GLU A 47 -4.29 3.41 -7.84
N SER A 48 -4.69 4.30 -6.93
CA SER A 48 -4.56 5.76 -7.15
C SER A 48 -3.10 6.23 -7.24
N LEU A 49 -2.19 5.60 -6.49
CA LEU A 49 -0.76 5.89 -6.55
C LEU A 49 -0.12 5.35 -7.85
N VAL A 50 -0.55 4.18 -8.32
CA VAL A 50 -0.11 3.59 -9.58
C VAL A 50 -0.51 4.47 -10.77
N GLN A 51 -1.69 5.10 -10.73
CA GLN A 51 -2.10 6.07 -11.75
C GLN A 51 -1.14 7.27 -11.84
N GLN A 52 -0.55 7.70 -10.71
CA GLN A 52 0.44 8.78 -10.68
C GLN A 52 1.86 8.28 -10.99
N ASN A 53 2.20 7.07 -10.57
CA ASN A 53 3.49 6.44 -10.80
C ASN A 53 3.32 4.99 -11.30
N PRO A 54 3.25 4.79 -12.63
CA PRO A 54 3.00 3.47 -13.23
C PRO A 54 4.03 2.39 -12.85
N LYS A 55 5.22 2.78 -12.38
CA LYS A 55 6.25 1.83 -11.94
C LYS A 55 5.80 0.98 -10.76
N LEU A 56 4.90 1.51 -9.92
CA LEU A 56 4.38 0.84 -8.73
C LEU A 56 3.43 -0.33 -9.06
N ASP A 57 2.98 -0.47 -10.30
CA ASP A 57 2.06 -1.52 -10.76
C ASP A 57 2.56 -2.93 -10.43
N GLN A 58 3.89 -3.15 -10.45
CA GLN A 58 4.51 -4.42 -10.08
C GLN A 58 4.20 -4.86 -8.64
N CYS A 59 3.89 -3.93 -7.74
CA CYS A 59 3.53 -4.25 -6.36
C CYS A 59 2.07 -4.69 -6.20
N LEU A 60 1.21 -4.47 -7.21
CA LEU A 60 -0.18 -4.96 -7.20
C LEU A 60 -0.26 -6.49 -7.25
N ILE A 61 0.82 -7.18 -7.64
CA ILE A 61 0.89 -8.65 -7.61
C ILE A 61 0.60 -9.22 -6.21
N TYR A 62 0.94 -8.48 -5.15
CA TYR A 62 0.71 -8.90 -3.76
C TYR A 62 -0.71 -8.63 -3.27
N LEU A 63 -1.54 -7.92 -4.06
CA LEU A 63 -2.93 -7.56 -3.75
C LEU A 63 -3.95 -8.43 -4.53
N LYS A 64 -3.46 -9.43 -5.26
CA LYS A 64 -4.29 -10.43 -5.91
C LYS A 64 -4.57 -11.56 -4.90
N PRO A 65 -5.82 -12.09 -4.87
CA PRO A 65 -6.21 -13.16 -3.97
C PRO A 65 -5.42 -14.46 -4.20
#